data_AF-A0A3C1N9J0-F1
#
_entry.id   AF-A0A3C1N9J0-F1
#
_cell.length_a   1.000
_cell.length_b   1.000
_cell.length_c   1.000
_cell.angle_alpha   90.00
_cell.angle_beta   90.00
_cell.angle_gamma   90.00
#
_symmetry.space_group_name_H-M   'P 1'
#
loop_
_entity.id
_entity.type
_entity.pdbx_description
1 polymer ?
#
loop_
_entity_poly.entity_id
_entity_poly.type
_entity_poly.pdbx_seq_one_letter_code
_entity_poly.pdbx_strand_id
1 'polypeptide(L)'
;SGLTVMLTSKRIVPWSLGQFVCCGLDPRKFNVLVAKGVNSPLAAYASLCSHFVRVNTPGVTSSNLSGFDYRSRRRPMFPFEPTMLWQA
;
A
#
# COMPACT_ATOMS: atom_id res chain seq x y z
N SER A 1 -16.91 -9.69 -17.27
CA SER A 1 -16.27 -9.17 -16.04
C SER A 1 -14.95 -9.89 -15.85
N GLY A 2 -13.89 -9.18 -15.51
CA GLY A 2 -12.55 -9.72 -15.33
C GLY A 2 -11.67 -8.73 -14.56
N LEU A 3 -10.46 -9.15 -14.22
CA LEU A 3 -9.46 -8.28 -13.60
C LEU A 3 -8.82 -7.38 -14.68
N THR A 4 -8.86 -6.06 -14.45
CA THR A 4 -8.08 -5.11 -15.25
C THR A 4 -6.77 -4.81 -14.54
N VAL A 5 -5.65 -5.01 -15.22
CA VAL A 5 -4.30 -4.72 -14.69
C VAL A 5 -3.67 -3.61 -15.52
N MET A 6 -3.38 -2.48 -14.87
CA MET A 6 -2.67 -1.36 -15.49
C MET A 6 -1.17 -1.50 -15.25
N LEU A 7 -0.41 -1.83 -16.30
CA LEU A 7 1.04 -2.00 -16.24
C LEU A 7 1.77 -0.69 -16.55
N THR A 8 2.84 -0.40 -15.81
CA THR A 8 3.71 0.75 -16.06
C THR A 8 5.16 0.31 -16.21
N SER A 9 5.87 0.88 -17.19
CA SER A 9 7.29 0.56 -17.43
C SER A 9 8.23 1.14 -16.37
N LYS A 10 7.78 2.17 -15.64
CA LYS A 10 8.49 2.80 -14.52
C LYS A 10 7.69 2.65 -13.24
N ARG A 11 8.38 2.75 -12.09
CA ARG A 11 7.75 2.81 -10.77
C ARG A 11 6.83 4.03 -10.71
N ILE A 12 5.59 3.81 -10.32
CA ILE A 12 4.61 4.87 -10.14
C ILE A 12 3.92 4.73 -8.79
N VAL A 13 3.62 5.86 -8.15
CA VAL A 13 2.82 5.93 -6.93
C VAL A 13 1.35 6.22 -7.29
N PRO A 14 0.37 5.70 -6.53
CA PRO A 14 -1.05 5.97 -6.75
C PRO A 14 -1.47 7.30 -6.12
N TRP A 15 -1.13 8.41 -6.76
CA TRP A 15 -1.32 9.78 -6.24
C TRP A 15 -2.23 10.65 -7.10
N SER A 16 -2.78 10.12 -8.20
CA SER A 16 -3.70 10.87 -9.06
C SER A 16 -4.70 9.98 -9.76
N LEU A 17 -5.95 10.43 -9.85
CA LEU A 17 -6.98 9.79 -10.69
C LEU A 17 -6.65 9.88 -12.18
N GLY A 18 -5.81 10.84 -12.59
CA GLY A 18 -5.35 10.98 -13.97
C GLY A 18 -4.62 9.75 -14.50
N GLN A 19 -4.08 8.90 -13.61
CA GLN A 19 -3.44 7.64 -13.98
C GLN A 19 -4.42 6.65 -14.65
N PHE A 20 -5.69 6.68 -14.27
CA PHE A 20 -6.72 5.86 -14.94
C PHE A 20 -7.13 6.49 -16.27
N VAL A 21 -7.36 7.81 -16.24
CA VAL A 21 -7.87 8.56 -17.40
C VAL A 21 -6.88 8.51 -18.57
N CYS A 22 -5.57 8.59 -18.33
CA CYS A 22 -4.57 8.49 -19.40
C CYS A 22 -4.51 7.11 -20.07
N CYS A 23 -5.02 6.07 -19.39
CA CYS A 23 -5.19 4.72 -19.95
C CYS A 23 -6.62 4.47 -20.48
N GLY A 24 -7.46 5.51 -20.59
CA GLY A 24 -8.84 5.39 -21.06
C GLY A 24 -9.78 4.70 -20.05
N LEU A 25 -9.38 4.61 -18.78
CA LEU A 25 -10.16 3.97 -17.73
C LEU A 25 -10.94 5.01 -16.92
N ASP A 26 -12.23 4.74 -16.72
CA ASP A 26 -13.05 5.47 -15.77
C ASP A 26 -13.05 4.72 -14.42
N PRO A 27 -12.37 5.26 -13.38
CA PRO A 27 -12.27 4.58 -12.08
C PRO A 27 -13.64 4.34 -11.41
N ARG A 28 -14.70 5.08 -11.78
CA ARG A 28 -16.06 4.91 -11.22
C ARG A 28 -16.76 3.64 -11.71
N LYS A 29 -16.27 3.03 -12.79
CA LYS A 29 -16.82 1.79 -13.35
C LYS A 29 -16.34 0.53 -12.62
N PHE A 30 -15.44 0.68 -11.66
CA PHE A 30 -14.88 -0.43 -10.89
C PHE A 30 -15.50 -0.47 -9.49
N ASN A 31 -15.93 -1.65 -9.06
CA ASN A 31 -16.40 -1.86 -7.69
C ASN A 31 -15.27 -1.76 -6.65
N VAL A 32 -14.05 -2.11 -7.06
CA VAL A 32 -12.86 -2.10 -6.20
C VAL A 32 -11.68 -1.55 -6.98
N LEU A 33 -10.96 -0.62 -6.37
CA LEU A 33 -9.68 -0.11 -6.86
C LEU A 33 -8.57 -0.55 -5.89
N VAL A 34 -7.49 -1.12 -6.42
CA VAL A 34 -6.31 -1.50 -5.64
C VAL A 34 -5.21 -0.47 -5.86
N ALA A 35 -4.92 0.32 -4.83
CA ALA A 35 -3.84 1.29 -4.84
C ALA A 35 -2.64 0.77 -4.04
N LYS A 36 -1.47 0.67 -4.68
CA LYS A 36 -0.22 0.24 -4.02
C LYS A 36 0.37 1.37 -3.19
N GLY A 37 -0.14 1.55 -1.97
CA GLY A 37 0.31 2.55 -1.01
C GLY A 37 -0.63 2.58 0.21
N VAL A 38 -0.19 3.17 1.31
CA VAL A 38 -1.00 3.24 2.54
C VAL A 38 -1.66 4.60 2.73
N ASN A 39 -0.89 5.69 2.61
CA ASN A 39 -1.38 7.04 2.92
C ASN A 39 -1.67 7.88 1.67
N SER A 40 -0.76 7.89 0.69
CA SER A 40 -0.92 8.67 -0.55
C SER A 40 -2.25 8.41 -1.30
N PRO A 41 -2.76 7.16 -1.39
CA PRO A 41 -4.08 6.91 -2.01
C PRO A 41 -5.24 7.62 -1.32
N LEU A 42 -5.16 7.91 -0.02
CA LEU A 42 -6.27 8.54 0.68
C LEU A 42 -6.57 9.93 0.09
N ALA A 43 -5.54 10.76 -0.06
CA ALA A 43 -5.68 12.10 -0.60
C ALA A 43 -6.20 12.11 -2.05
N ALA A 44 -5.70 11.18 -2.88
CA ALA A 44 -6.01 11.18 -4.31
C ALA A 44 -7.36 10.54 -4.65
N TYR A 45 -7.86 9.63 -3.81
CA TYR A 45 -9.04 8.81 -4.12
C TYR A 45 -10.23 9.11 -3.20
N ALA A 46 -10.07 9.92 -2.15
CA ALA A 46 -11.14 10.20 -1.18
C ALA A 46 -12.40 10.80 -1.79
N SER A 47 -12.27 11.57 -2.88
CA SER A 47 -13.44 12.13 -3.59
C SER A 47 -14.21 11.10 -4.42
N LEU A 48 -13.64 9.91 -4.67
CA LEU A 48 -14.23 8.87 -5.51
C LEU A 48 -14.63 7.63 -4.71
N CYS A 49 -13.84 7.24 -3.71
CA CYS A 49 -14.04 6.03 -2.92
C CYS A 49 -14.76 6.37 -1.60
N SER A 50 -15.88 5.69 -1.33
CA SER A 50 -16.62 5.84 -0.08
C SER A 50 -15.96 5.13 1.11
N HIS A 51 -15.14 4.10 0.86
CA HIS A 51 -14.51 3.29 1.89
C HIS A 51 -13.06 2.98 1.51
N PHE A 52 -12.20 2.92 2.53
CA PHE A 52 -10.80 2.54 2.38
C PHE A 52 -10.49 1.35 3.29
N VAL A 53 -10.11 0.24 2.68
CA VAL A 53 -9.71 -0.98 3.38
C VAL A 53 -8.20 -1.15 3.24
N ARG A 54 -7.48 -1.12 4.36
CA ARG A 54 -6.06 -1.45 4.40
C ARG A 54 -5.92 -2.97 4.46
N VAL A 55 -5.20 -3.55 3.51
CA VAL A 55 -5.00 -4.99 3.41
C VAL A 55 -3.55 -5.32 3.76
N ASN A 56 -3.34 -6.29 4.65
CA ASN A 56 -2.02 -6.78 5.04
C ASN A 56 -1.46 -7.75 3.99
N THR A 57 -1.15 -7.24 2.79
CA THR A 57 -0.56 -8.05 1.73
C THR A 57 0.93 -8.29 1.95
N PRO A 58 1.48 -9.45 1.54
CA PRO A 58 2.92 -9.68 1.57
C PRO A 58 3.68 -8.69 0.67
N GLY A 59 4.93 -8.40 1.04
CA GLY A 59 5.83 -7.61 0.20
C GLY A 59 6.92 -6.90 1.00
N VAL A 60 7.93 -6.38 0.28
CA VAL A 60 9.11 -5.74 0.88
C VAL A 60 8.83 -4.43 1.63
N THR A 61 7.60 -3.92 1.56
CA THR A 61 7.13 -2.71 2.27
C THR A 61 6.03 -3.02 3.28
N SER A 62 5.87 -4.29 3.67
CA SER A 62 4.89 -4.68 4.70
C SER A 62 5.21 -4.00 6.04
N SER A 63 4.17 -3.58 6.75
CA SER A 63 4.29 -3.11 8.14
C SER A 63 4.33 -4.27 9.14
N ASN A 64 3.99 -5.49 8.71
CA ASN A 64 4.15 -6.67 9.55
C ASN A 64 5.62 -7.11 9.54
N LEU A 65 6.34 -6.78 10.61
CA LEU A 65 7.75 -7.09 10.76
C LEU A 65 8.04 -8.59 10.92
N SER A 66 7.05 -9.40 11.32
CA SER A 66 7.23 -10.83 11.60
C SER A 66 7.55 -11.65 10.34
N GLY A 67 7.26 -11.11 9.15
CA GLY A 67 7.47 -11.79 7.87
C GLY A 67 8.86 -11.62 7.27
N PHE A 68 9.77 -10.90 7.93
CA PHE A 68 11.10 -10.58 7.41
C PHE A 68 12.23 -11.26 8.18
N ASP A 69 13.23 -11.78 7.46
CA ASP A 69 14.47 -12.33 8.02
C ASP A 69 15.53 -11.22 8.22
N TYR A 70 15.47 -10.52 9.35
CA TYR A 70 16.43 -9.46 9.68
C TYR A 70 17.75 -10.03 10.23
N ARG A 71 18.82 -9.98 9.42
CA ARG A 71 20.15 -10.46 9.81
C ARG A 71 20.97 -9.42 10.60
N SER A 72 20.94 -8.16 10.17
CA SER A 72 21.79 -7.09 10.70
C SER A 72 20.98 -5.96 11.36
N ARG A 73 20.16 -6.31 12.36
CA ARG A 73 19.41 -5.34 13.18
C ARG A 73 20.04 -5.19 14.56
N ARG A 74 19.88 -4.02 15.18
CA ARG A 74 20.22 -3.81 16.60
C ARG A 74 19.45 -4.80 17.48
N ARG A 75 20.12 -5.31 18.52
CA ARG A 75 19.56 -6.24 19.51
C ARG A 75 20.01 -5.78 20.91
N PRO A 76 19.09 -5.59 21.88
CA PRO A 76 17.64 -5.70 21.73
C PRO A 76 17.02 -4.50 21.00
N MET A 77 15.86 -4.69 20.38
CA MET A 77 15.06 -3.65 19.72
C MET A 77 13.57 -3.97 19.83
N PHE A 78 12.77 -3.05 20.39
CA PHE A 78 11.31 -3.12 20.31
C PHE A 78 10.86 -2.97 18.83
N PRO A 79 9.91 -3.77 18.32
CA PRO A 79 9.09 -4.76 19.02
C PRO A 79 9.59 -6.21 18.89
N PHE A 80 10.82 -6.45 18.44
CA PHE A 80 11.32 -7.79 18.14
C PHE A 80 11.63 -8.63 19.38
N GLU A 81 12.24 -8.01 20.40
CA GLU A 81 12.51 -8.66 21.67
C GLU A 81 11.42 -8.27 22.70
N PRO A 82 10.63 -9.22 23.23
CA PRO A 82 9.50 -8.91 24.14
C PRO A 82 9.90 -8.19 25.43
N THR A 83 11.13 -8.39 25.89
CA THR A 83 11.67 -7.75 27.10
C THR A 83 12.14 -6.32 26.86
N MET A 84 12.22 -5.87 25.61
CA MET A 84 12.63 -4.50 25.27
C MET A 84 11.42 -3.60 25.22
N LEU A 85 11.29 -2.71 26.20
CA LEU A 85 10.33 -1.61 26.15
C LEU A 85 10.97 -0.39 25.50
N TRP A 86 10.30 0.20 24.52
CA TRP A 86 10.72 1.48 23.97
C TRP A 86 10.39 2.61 24.95
N GLN A 87 11.35 3.50 25.19
CA GLN A 87 11.17 4.74 25.94
C GLN A 87 11.42 5.93 24.98
N ALA A 88 10.51 6.89 24.99
CA ALA A 88 10.51 8.07 24.12
C ALA A 88 11.50 9.13 24.57
#